data_AF-A0A4Q6DYR8-F1
#
_entry.id   AF-A0A4Q6DYR8-F1
#
_cell.length_a   1.000
_cell.length_b   1.000
_cell.length_c   1.000
_cell.angle_alpha   90.00
_cell.angle_beta   90.00
_cell.angle_gamma   90.00
#
_symmetry.space_group_name_H-M   'P 1'
#
loop_
_entity.id
_entity.type
_entity.pdbx_description
1 polymer ?
#
loop_
_entity_poly.entity_id
_entity_poly.type
_entity_poly.pdbx_seq_one_letter_code
_entity_poly.pdbx_strand_id
1 'polypeptide(L)'
;IAAIMSLKKNYLAEADKATFTLDGITKSMHLTAGDLHTTIIGNFDIVSKSVNPKFEHAGLWYDYFTGLPIEVKGTDDPYTLAAGEFHIFTDKPVAFPEKGLVPFTVKPVNISIEPKPEKYGISVYPNPSTGIFDIKLDAKVSDNGTINVYTFTGRKITAPLSVISDRHYRVNISAHPNGMYVLNLQSGSQSVNVRLLKQ
;
A
#
# COMPACT_ATOMS: atom_id res chain seq x y z
N ILE A 1 -20.13 17.76 7.43
CA ILE A 1 -20.09 18.92 6.49
C ILE A 1 -18.68 19.54 6.41
N ALA A 2 -18.05 19.93 7.52
CA ALA A 2 -16.70 20.52 7.52
C ALA A 2 -15.63 19.70 6.77
N ALA A 3 -15.61 18.37 6.96
CA ALA A 3 -14.69 17.48 6.25
C ALA A 3 -14.85 17.56 4.71
N ILE A 4 -16.07 17.42 4.20
CA ILE A 4 -16.34 17.51 2.75
C ILE A 4 -15.97 18.89 2.19
N MET A 5 -16.22 19.97 2.95
CA MET A 5 -15.80 21.31 2.56
C MET A 5 -14.27 21.45 2.51
N SER A 6 -13.55 20.80 3.42
CA SER A 6 -12.08 20.75 3.42
C SER A 6 -11.56 20.04 2.16
N LEU A 7 -12.12 18.86 1.83
CA LEU A 7 -11.78 18.14 0.60
C LEU A 7 -12.01 19.01 -0.63
N LYS A 8 -13.19 19.64 -0.72
CA LYS A 8 -13.52 20.53 -1.83
C LYS A 8 -12.52 21.67 -1.95
N LYS A 9 -12.29 22.43 -0.87
CA LYS A 9 -11.45 23.63 -0.89
C LYS A 9 -9.99 23.33 -1.22
N ASN A 10 -9.46 22.23 -0.70
CA ASN A 10 -8.03 21.95 -0.78
C ASN A 10 -7.63 21.12 -2.01
N TYR A 11 -8.57 20.38 -2.60
CA TYR A 11 -8.25 19.39 -3.64
C TYR A 11 -9.14 19.46 -4.88
N LEU A 12 -10.39 19.89 -4.75
CA LEU A 12 -11.39 19.82 -5.83
C LEU A 12 -11.94 21.19 -6.23
N ALA A 13 -11.30 22.29 -5.81
CA ALA A 13 -11.76 23.65 -6.09
C ALA A 13 -11.69 23.96 -7.59
N GLU A 14 -10.64 23.46 -8.25
CA GLU A 14 -10.36 23.64 -9.67
C GLU A 14 -10.64 22.33 -10.45
N ALA A 15 -11.72 21.62 -10.12
CA ALA A 15 -12.07 20.40 -10.83
C ALA A 15 -12.39 20.69 -12.31
N ASP A 16 -11.57 20.18 -13.21
CA ASP A 16 -11.67 20.38 -14.66
C ASP A 16 -12.81 19.56 -15.29
N LYS A 17 -13.21 18.47 -14.63
CA LYS A 17 -14.28 17.58 -15.12
C LYS A 17 -15.17 17.13 -13.96
N ALA A 18 -16.48 17.18 -14.20
CA ALA A 18 -17.49 16.69 -13.27
C ALA A 18 -18.59 15.94 -14.03
N THR A 19 -18.82 14.68 -13.68
CA THR A 19 -19.93 13.87 -14.22
C THR A 19 -20.83 13.36 -13.11
N PHE A 20 -22.13 13.27 -13.39
CA PHE A 20 -23.12 12.94 -12.38
C PHE A 20 -24.11 11.92 -12.92
N THR A 21 -24.42 10.91 -12.12
CA THR A 21 -25.59 10.05 -12.31
C THR A 21 -26.47 10.25 -11.09
N LEU A 22 -27.47 11.13 -11.21
CA LEU A 22 -28.32 11.56 -10.09
C LEU A 22 -29.75 10.99 -10.17
N ASP A 23 -30.03 10.16 -11.17
CA ASP A 23 -31.35 9.57 -11.36
C ASP A 23 -31.51 8.33 -10.47
N GLY A 24 -32.71 8.10 -9.93
CA GLY A 24 -32.99 6.95 -9.07
C GLY A 24 -32.44 7.07 -7.64
N ILE A 25 -32.43 5.93 -6.93
CA ILE A 25 -32.12 5.81 -5.49
C ILE A 25 -30.63 5.66 -5.19
N THR A 26 -29.86 5.09 -6.11
CA THR A 26 -28.39 5.06 -6.02
C THR A 26 -27.85 6.17 -6.90
N LYS A 27 -26.95 7.01 -6.37
CA LYS A 27 -26.35 8.12 -7.11
C LYS A 27 -24.84 7.99 -7.12
N SER A 28 -24.23 8.50 -8.18
CA SER A 28 -22.78 8.62 -8.27
C SER A 28 -22.36 9.96 -8.87
N MET A 29 -21.16 10.40 -8.51
CA MET A 29 -20.53 11.61 -8.99
C MET A 29 -19.03 11.38 -9.14
N HIS A 30 -18.45 11.88 -10.22
CA HIS A 30 -17.02 11.79 -10.49
C HIS A 30 -16.48 13.18 -10.71
N LEU A 31 -15.37 13.48 -10.03
CA LEU A 31 -14.69 14.76 -10.11
C LEU A 31 -13.22 14.51 -10.42
N THR A 32 -12.70 15.21 -11.42
CA THR A 32 -11.28 15.20 -11.77
C THR A 32 -10.72 16.61 -11.57
N ALA A 33 -9.65 16.75 -10.80
CA ALA A 33 -8.91 18.00 -10.63
C ALA A 33 -7.42 17.73 -10.88
N GLY A 34 -6.90 18.16 -12.03
CA GLY A 34 -5.55 17.81 -12.46
C GLY A 34 -5.34 16.29 -12.55
N ASP A 35 -4.54 15.75 -11.63
CA ASP A 35 -4.19 14.34 -11.58
C ASP A 35 -4.90 13.56 -10.46
N LEU A 36 -5.85 14.18 -9.77
CA LEU A 36 -6.67 13.58 -8.72
C LEU A 36 -8.04 13.21 -9.26
N HIS A 37 -8.40 11.93 -9.16
CA HIS A 37 -9.73 11.42 -9.50
C HIS A 37 -10.50 11.10 -8.21
N THR A 38 -11.75 11.54 -8.16
CA THR A 38 -12.65 11.36 -7.01
C THR A 38 -13.94 10.70 -7.48
N THR A 39 -14.32 9.59 -6.84
CA THR A 39 -15.58 8.90 -7.08
C THR A 39 -16.44 8.95 -5.82
N ILE A 40 -17.63 9.53 -5.93
CA ILE A 40 -18.61 9.61 -4.85
C ILE A 40 -19.77 8.69 -5.22
N ILE A 41 -20.18 7.84 -4.28
CA ILE A 41 -21.35 6.97 -4.43
C ILE A 41 -22.25 7.09 -3.21
N GLY A 42 -23.55 6.93 -3.39
CA GLY A 42 -24.51 6.97 -2.28
C GLY A 42 -25.78 6.18 -2.55
N ASN A 43 -26.30 5.55 -1.50
CA ASN A 43 -27.58 4.87 -1.48
C ASN A 43 -28.59 5.68 -0.67
N PHE A 44 -29.60 6.23 -1.35
CA PHE A 44 -30.65 7.04 -0.74
C PHE A 44 -31.92 6.22 -0.43
N ASP A 45 -31.84 4.89 -0.51
CA ASP A 45 -32.89 3.98 -0.06
C ASP A 45 -32.72 3.62 1.43
N ILE A 46 -33.79 3.11 2.04
CA ILE A 46 -33.81 2.59 3.41
C ILE A 46 -33.39 1.12 3.51
N VAL A 47 -33.00 0.52 2.38
CA VAL A 47 -32.48 -0.85 2.29
C VAL A 47 -31.16 -0.88 1.53
N SER A 48 -30.37 -1.93 1.72
CA SER A 48 -29.09 -2.09 1.00
C SER A 48 -29.29 -2.18 -0.51
N LYS A 49 -28.42 -1.53 -1.28
CA LYS A 49 -28.42 -1.54 -2.75
C LYS A 49 -27.03 -1.68 -3.31
N SER A 50 -26.95 -2.32 -4.47
CA SER A 50 -25.75 -2.33 -5.28
C SER A 50 -25.74 -1.11 -6.20
N VAL A 51 -24.64 -0.37 -6.20
CA VAL A 51 -24.36 0.72 -7.14
C VAL A 51 -23.20 0.29 -8.02
N ASN A 52 -23.22 0.65 -9.31
CA ASN A 52 -22.01 0.60 -10.13
C ASN A 52 -21.27 1.94 -9.92
N PRO A 53 -20.12 1.97 -9.23
CA PRO A 53 -19.40 3.21 -8.95
C PRO A 53 -18.85 3.87 -10.21
N LYS A 54 -18.58 3.10 -11.27
CA LYS A 54 -17.92 3.56 -12.50
C LYS A 54 -16.62 4.30 -12.20
N PHE A 55 -15.72 3.68 -11.42
CA PHE A 55 -14.42 4.26 -11.13
C PHE A 55 -13.70 4.64 -12.42
N GLU A 56 -12.96 5.75 -12.44
CA GLU A 56 -12.31 6.23 -13.67
C GLU A 56 -11.19 5.30 -14.15
N HIS A 57 -10.57 4.55 -13.22
CA HIS A 57 -9.58 3.54 -13.52
C HIS A 57 -9.53 2.47 -12.41
N ALA A 58 -9.03 1.28 -12.77
CA ALA A 58 -8.65 0.26 -11.80
C ALA A 58 -7.40 0.70 -11.01
N GLY A 59 -7.18 0.08 -9.85
CA GLY A 59 -6.02 0.32 -9.00
C GLY A 59 -6.37 0.64 -7.55
N LEU A 60 -5.45 1.33 -6.87
CA LEU A 60 -5.57 1.65 -5.45
C LEU A 60 -6.34 2.96 -5.27
N TRP A 61 -7.40 2.91 -4.47
CA TRP A 61 -8.19 4.07 -4.08
C TRP A 61 -8.25 4.15 -2.55
N TYR A 62 -8.66 5.29 -2.01
CA TYR A 62 -8.76 5.54 -0.57
C TYR A 62 -10.14 6.06 -0.24
N ASP A 63 -10.81 5.48 0.74
CA ASP A 63 -12.03 6.06 1.30
C ASP A 63 -11.68 7.28 2.14
N TYR A 64 -12.29 8.42 1.80
CA TYR A 64 -11.95 9.72 2.38
C TYR A 64 -12.21 9.77 3.89
N PHE A 65 -13.28 9.17 4.40
CA PHE A 65 -13.65 9.29 5.81
C PHE A 65 -12.87 8.37 6.73
N THR A 66 -12.49 7.18 6.24
CA THR A 66 -11.72 6.21 7.01
C THR A 66 -10.21 6.32 6.78
N GLY A 67 -9.80 6.89 5.64
CA GLY A 67 -8.43 6.89 5.15
C GLY A 67 -7.94 5.50 4.73
N LEU A 68 -8.82 4.51 4.67
CA LEU A 68 -8.45 3.12 4.37
C LEU A 68 -8.36 2.91 2.86
N PRO A 69 -7.33 2.17 2.40
CA PRO A 69 -7.19 1.85 0.99
C PRO A 69 -8.15 0.74 0.56
N ILE A 70 -8.66 0.82 -0.67
CA ILE A 70 -9.41 -0.22 -1.35
C ILE A 70 -8.76 -0.53 -2.70
N GLU A 71 -8.89 -1.77 -3.15
CA GLU A 71 -8.45 -2.18 -4.48
C GLU A 71 -9.66 -2.23 -5.42
N VAL A 72 -9.63 -1.41 -6.46
CA VAL A 72 -10.61 -1.42 -7.56
C VAL A 72 -10.06 -2.31 -8.67
N LYS A 73 -10.74 -3.43 -8.94
CA LYS A 73 -10.31 -4.40 -9.96
C LYS A 73 -10.95 -4.11 -11.31
N GLY A 74 -12.27 -3.96 -11.34
CA GLY A 74 -13.04 -3.47 -12.46
C GLY A 74 -13.66 -2.12 -12.16
N THR A 75 -13.66 -1.23 -13.14
CA THR A 75 -14.28 0.10 -13.03
C THR A 75 -15.79 0.01 -12.84
N ASP A 76 -16.41 -1.03 -13.41
CA ASP A 76 -17.85 -1.31 -13.36
C ASP A 76 -18.26 -2.33 -12.28
N ASP A 77 -17.32 -2.74 -11.43
CA ASP A 77 -17.59 -3.74 -10.39
C ASP A 77 -18.65 -3.18 -9.41
N PRO A 78 -19.73 -3.93 -9.13
CA PRO A 78 -20.77 -3.48 -8.22
C PRO A 78 -20.24 -3.29 -6.81
N TYR A 79 -20.56 -2.15 -6.20
CA TYR A 79 -20.30 -1.85 -4.80
C TYR A 79 -21.62 -1.88 -4.02
N THR A 80 -21.67 -2.65 -2.93
CA THR A 80 -22.87 -2.74 -2.09
C THR A 80 -22.81 -1.70 -0.98
N LEU A 81 -23.88 -0.90 -0.87
CA LEU A 81 -24.09 0.12 0.15
C LEU A 81 -25.27 -0.28 1.02
N ALA A 82 -25.16 -0.13 2.34
CA ALA A 82 -26.27 -0.20 3.26
C ALA A 82 -27.24 0.98 3.08
N ALA A 83 -28.35 0.95 3.81
CA ALA A 83 -29.33 2.02 3.83
C ALA A 83 -28.70 3.37 4.23
N GLY A 84 -28.86 4.39 3.39
CA GLY A 84 -28.29 5.72 3.64
C GLY A 84 -26.75 5.82 3.55
N GLU A 85 -26.05 4.75 3.17
CA GLU A 85 -24.59 4.73 3.13
C GLU A 85 -24.05 5.45 1.89
N PHE A 86 -22.93 6.16 2.05
CA PHE A 86 -22.25 6.84 0.95
C PHE A 86 -20.73 6.78 1.16
N HIS A 87 -19.96 6.81 0.08
CA HIS A 87 -18.51 6.88 0.14
C HIS A 87 -17.99 7.96 -0.79
N ILE A 88 -16.84 8.51 -0.42
CA ILE A 88 -16.04 9.40 -1.25
C ILE A 88 -14.69 8.74 -1.38
N PHE A 89 -14.33 8.31 -2.58
CA PHE A 89 -13.07 7.67 -2.88
C PHE A 89 -12.16 8.63 -3.64
N THR A 90 -10.87 8.64 -3.30
CA THR A 90 -9.82 9.34 -4.04
C THR A 90 -8.77 8.35 -4.52
N ASP A 91 -8.26 8.51 -5.74
CA ASP A 91 -7.19 7.66 -6.28
C ASP A 91 -5.79 7.98 -5.71
N LYS A 92 -5.70 9.08 -4.96
CA LYS A 92 -4.49 9.51 -4.23
C LYS A 92 -4.78 9.80 -2.77
N PRO A 93 -3.77 9.69 -1.89
CA PRO A 93 -3.87 10.18 -0.53
C PRO A 93 -4.14 11.68 -0.50
N VAL A 94 -5.12 12.07 0.32
CA VAL A 94 -5.46 13.48 0.63
C VAL A 94 -5.38 13.69 2.13
N ALA A 95 -5.57 14.92 2.60
CA ALA A 95 -5.77 15.20 4.02
C ALA A 95 -7.09 14.58 4.48
N PHE A 96 -7.02 13.36 5.00
CA PHE A 96 -8.15 12.64 5.57
C PHE A 96 -8.62 13.33 6.86
N PRO A 97 -9.93 13.35 7.14
CA PRO A 97 -10.48 13.96 8.33
C PRO A 97 -10.30 13.04 9.55
N GLU A 98 -10.73 13.50 10.71
CA GLU A 98 -10.78 12.68 11.92
C GLU A 98 -11.68 11.43 11.71
N LYS A 99 -11.33 10.34 12.39
CA LYS A 99 -12.06 9.07 12.28
C LYS A 99 -13.41 9.15 13.00
N GLY A 100 -14.39 8.39 12.51
CA GLY A 100 -15.71 8.26 13.15
C GLY A 100 -16.71 9.38 12.82
N LEU A 101 -16.42 10.23 11.81
CA LEU A 101 -17.37 11.22 11.30
C LEU A 101 -18.57 10.62 10.56
N VAL A 102 -18.48 9.33 10.23
CA VAL A 102 -19.51 8.54 9.57
C VAL A 102 -19.58 7.16 10.25
N PRO A 103 -20.78 6.52 10.29
CA PRO A 103 -20.96 5.24 10.98
C PRO A 103 -20.57 4.02 10.14
N PHE A 104 -20.18 4.23 8.88
CA PHE A 104 -19.86 3.16 7.92
C PHE A 104 -18.34 3.04 7.69
N THR A 105 -17.93 1.91 7.12
CA THR A 105 -16.53 1.58 6.86
C THR A 105 -16.38 0.82 5.55
N VAL A 106 -15.17 0.78 5.02
CA VAL A 106 -14.85 -0.01 3.82
C VAL A 106 -14.14 -1.29 4.21
N LYS A 107 -14.14 -2.28 3.29
CA LYS A 107 -13.26 -3.45 3.42
C LYS A 107 -11.86 -3.06 2.93
N PRO A 108 -10.89 -2.82 3.83
CA PRO A 108 -9.57 -2.37 3.40
C PRO A 108 -8.87 -3.45 2.59
N VAL A 109 -8.09 -3.05 1.60
CA VAL A 109 -7.05 -3.91 1.05
C VAL A 109 -5.87 -3.91 2.02
N ASN A 110 -5.39 -5.09 2.37
CA ASN A 110 -4.17 -5.23 3.16
C ASN A 110 -2.97 -4.89 2.27
N ILE A 111 -2.53 -3.64 2.28
CA ILE A 111 -1.24 -3.25 1.70
C ILE A 111 -0.15 -3.79 2.62
N SER A 112 0.24 -5.04 2.41
CA SER A 112 1.43 -5.58 3.04
C SER A 112 2.63 -4.92 2.36
N ILE A 113 3.22 -3.93 3.02
CA ILE A 113 4.54 -3.40 2.66
C ILE A 113 5.58 -4.44 3.13
N GLU A 114 5.50 -5.65 2.61
CA GLU A 114 6.71 -6.46 2.54
C GLU A 114 7.48 -5.91 1.34
N PRO A 115 8.64 -5.27 1.53
CA PRO A 115 9.48 -4.92 0.40
C PRO A 115 9.72 -6.24 -0.35
N LYS A 116 9.20 -6.38 -1.57
CA LYS A 116 9.49 -7.51 -2.45
C LYS A 116 10.96 -7.39 -2.84
N PRO A 117 11.89 -8.04 -2.13
CA PRO A 117 13.32 -7.80 -2.34
C PRO A 117 13.73 -8.17 -3.77
N GLU A 118 12.97 -9.03 -4.44
CA GLU A 118 13.20 -9.47 -5.81
C GLU A 118 13.06 -8.32 -6.81
N LYS A 119 12.22 -7.31 -6.51
CA LYS A 119 12.10 -6.10 -7.34
C LYS A 119 13.43 -5.34 -7.40
N TYR A 120 14.19 -5.38 -6.31
CA TYR A 120 15.51 -4.75 -6.16
C TYR A 120 16.66 -5.71 -6.44
N GLY A 121 16.35 -6.90 -6.97
CA GLY A 121 17.37 -7.87 -7.35
C GLY A 121 17.96 -8.68 -6.20
N ILE A 122 17.28 -8.77 -5.07
CA ILE A 122 17.73 -9.53 -3.91
C ILE A 122 16.77 -10.70 -3.69
N SER A 123 17.29 -11.91 -3.54
CA SER A 123 16.51 -13.09 -3.16
C SER A 123 17.15 -13.75 -1.95
N VAL A 124 16.35 -14.12 -0.94
CA VAL A 124 16.84 -14.77 0.28
C VAL A 124 16.05 -16.04 0.55
N TYR A 125 16.74 -17.17 0.70
CA TYR A 125 16.11 -18.47 0.91
C TYR A 125 16.98 -19.41 1.78
N PRO A 126 16.39 -20.37 2.49
CA PRO A 126 14.96 -20.38 2.84
C PRO A 126 14.64 -19.24 3.82
N ASN A 127 13.43 -18.70 3.76
CA ASN A 127 12.93 -17.72 4.73
C ASN A 127 11.45 -18.03 4.97
N PRO A 128 11.05 -18.64 6.10
CA PRO A 128 11.83 -18.88 7.33
C PRO A 128 12.98 -19.90 7.22
N SER A 129 13.93 -19.88 8.17
CA SER A 129 15.07 -20.81 8.25
C SER A 129 15.42 -21.15 9.70
N THR A 130 16.18 -22.24 9.91
CA THR A 130 16.83 -22.58 11.20
C THR A 130 18.05 -21.71 11.51
N GLY A 131 18.36 -20.73 10.66
CA GLY A 131 19.41 -19.74 10.86
C GLY A 131 20.46 -19.69 9.74
N ILE A 132 20.31 -20.47 8.67
CA ILE A 132 21.18 -20.39 7.48
C ILE A 132 20.36 -19.83 6.33
N PHE A 133 20.84 -18.73 5.75
CA PHE A 133 20.19 -18.04 4.64
C PHE A 133 21.17 -17.91 3.48
N ASP A 134 20.76 -18.34 2.30
CA ASP A 134 21.42 -18.05 1.03
C ASP A 134 20.81 -16.78 0.43
N ILE A 135 21.67 -15.84 0.05
CA ILE A 135 21.33 -14.55 -0.54
C ILE A 135 21.87 -14.54 -1.96
N LYS A 136 21.00 -14.31 -2.92
CA LYS A 136 21.35 -14.12 -4.31
C LYS A 136 21.09 -12.67 -4.72
N LEU A 137 22.08 -12.05 -5.35
CA LEU A 137 21.99 -10.72 -5.94
C LEU A 137 21.96 -10.82 -7.46
N ASP A 138 21.05 -10.11 -8.12
CA ASP A 138 21.02 -9.99 -9.58
C ASP A 138 21.87 -8.80 -10.07
N ALA A 139 21.89 -8.58 -11.39
CA ALA A 139 22.68 -7.52 -12.02
C ALA A 139 22.21 -6.09 -11.76
N LYS A 140 21.07 -5.88 -11.10
CA LYS A 140 20.59 -4.56 -10.68
C LYS A 140 21.35 -4.03 -9.47
N VAL A 141 22.00 -4.92 -8.70
CA VAL A 141 22.80 -4.53 -7.54
C VAL A 141 24.23 -4.19 -7.99
N SER A 142 24.71 -3.00 -7.64
CA SER A 142 26.08 -2.60 -7.95
C SER A 142 27.11 -3.42 -7.15
N ASP A 143 28.24 -3.70 -7.81
CA ASP A 143 29.32 -4.53 -7.28
C ASP A 143 30.05 -3.90 -6.08
N ASN A 144 29.85 -2.61 -5.78
CA ASN A 144 30.47 -1.91 -4.65
C ASN A 144 29.53 -1.79 -3.43
N GLY A 145 28.83 -2.88 -3.10
CA GLY A 145 27.86 -2.92 -2.00
C GLY A 145 28.36 -3.55 -0.71
N THR A 146 27.60 -3.40 0.37
CA THR A 146 27.78 -4.14 1.63
C THR A 146 26.47 -4.73 2.12
N ILE A 147 26.52 -5.97 2.61
CA ILE A 147 25.42 -6.64 3.29
C ILE A 147 25.70 -6.64 4.79
N ASN A 148 24.74 -6.13 5.56
CA ASN A 148 24.76 -6.14 7.02
C ASN A 148 23.54 -6.88 7.55
N VAL A 149 23.68 -7.60 8.66
CA VAL A 149 22.56 -8.26 9.33
C VAL A 149 22.41 -7.70 10.74
N TYR A 150 21.19 -7.34 11.10
CA TYR A 150 20.83 -6.76 12.39
C TYR A 150 19.74 -7.59 13.06
N THR A 151 19.74 -7.60 14.39
CA THR A 151 18.53 -7.96 15.15
C THR A 151 17.44 -6.93 14.90
N PHE A 152 16.17 -7.27 15.17
CA PHE A 152 15.08 -6.29 15.13
C PHE A 152 15.29 -5.05 16.02
N THR A 153 16.10 -5.14 17.08
CA THR A 153 16.48 -3.99 17.93
C THR A 153 17.64 -3.15 17.40
N GLY A 154 18.13 -3.42 16.18
CA GLY A 154 19.19 -2.65 15.53
C GLY A 154 20.63 -3.06 15.89
N ARG A 155 20.84 -4.06 16.75
CA ARG A 155 22.18 -4.60 17.04
C ARG A 155 22.71 -5.38 15.83
N LYS A 156 23.90 -4.99 15.33
CA LYS A 156 24.58 -5.69 14.23
C LYS A 156 25.06 -7.08 14.70
N ILE A 157 24.83 -8.11 13.87
CA ILE A 157 25.09 -9.51 14.20
C ILE A 157 26.41 -10.02 13.62
N THR A 158 26.85 -9.52 12.46
CA THR A 158 28.05 -10.02 11.77
C THR A 158 28.97 -8.90 11.28
N ALA A 159 30.20 -9.26 10.92
CA ALA A 159 31.03 -8.44 10.04
C ALA A 159 30.32 -8.24 8.69
N PRO A 160 30.48 -7.07 8.03
CA PRO A 160 29.85 -6.80 6.74
C PRO A 160 30.39 -7.75 5.68
N LEU A 161 29.49 -8.30 4.85
CA LEU A 161 29.89 -9.02 3.64
C LEU A 161 29.96 -7.99 2.51
N SER A 162 31.16 -7.77 1.97
CA SER A 162 31.33 -6.97 0.76
C SER A 162 30.68 -7.69 -0.42
N VAL A 163 29.93 -6.94 -1.22
CA VAL A 163 29.45 -7.45 -2.50
C VAL A 163 30.66 -7.61 -3.42
N ILE A 164 30.80 -8.79 -4.00
CA ILE A 164 31.85 -9.22 -4.92
C ILE A 164 31.22 -10.00 -6.08
N SER A 165 32.01 -10.30 -7.11
CA SER A 165 31.54 -10.84 -8.40
C SER A 165 30.73 -12.14 -8.33
N ASP A 166 30.88 -12.94 -7.27
CA ASP A 166 30.16 -14.22 -7.10
C ASP A 166 28.65 -14.05 -6.82
N ARG A 167 28.22 -12.87 -6.32
CA ARG A 167 26.81 -12.46 -6.12
C ARG A 167 25.91 -13.45 -5.36
N HIS A 168 26.51 -14.47 -4.74
CA HIS A 168 25.91 -15.48 -3.90
C HIS A 168 26.57 -15.42 -2.54
N TYR A 169 25.78 -15.21 -1.49
CA TYR A 169 26.28 -15.07 -0.12
C TYR A 169 25.54 -16.00 0.81
N ARG A 170 26.25 -16.50 1.81
CA ARG A 170 25.66 -17.29 2.88
C ARG A 170 25.76 -16.52 4.19
N VAL A 171 24.61 -16.30 4.81
CA VAL A 171 24.50 -15.74 6.16
C VAL A 171 24.15 -16.87 7.11
N ASN A 172 24.99 -17.05 8.13
CA ASN A 172 24.75 -18.01 9.20
C ASN A 172 24.53 -17.25 10.52
N ILE A 173 23.28 -17.26 10.99
CA ILE A 173 22.84 -16.73 12.28
C ILE A 173 22.29 -17.84 13.19
N SER A 174 22.64 -19.10 12.94
CA SER A 174 22.19 -20.25 13.75
C SER A 174 22.51 -20.10 15.25
N ALA A 175 23.63 -19.44 15.57
CA ALA A 175 24.05 -19.15 16.95
C ALA A 175 23.22 -18.07 17.68
N HIS A 176 22.30 -17.39 16.98
CA HIS A 176 21.46 -16.35 17.56
C HIS A 176 20.05 -16.87 17.90
N PRO A 177 19.34 -16.23 18.86
CA PRO A 177 17.99 -16.66 19.24
C PRO A 177 17.00 -16.67 18.06
N ASN A 178 15.97 -17.50 18.16
CA ASN A 178 14.86 -17.46 17.21
C ASN A 178 14.18 -16.10 17.24
N GLY A 179 13.72 -15.63 16.08
CA GLY A 179 13.11 -14.32 15.96
C GLY A 179 13.36 -13.64 14.62
N MET A 180 13.02 -12.37 14.58
CA MET A 180 13.11 -11.54 13.39
C MET A 180 14.45 -10.80 13.32
N TYR A 181 15.04 -10.83 12.13
CA TYR A 181 16.27 -10.14 11.78
C TYR A 181 16.05 -9.29 10.53
N VAL A 182 16.92 -8.30 10.34
CA VAL A 182 16.90 -7.42 9.17
C VAL A 182 18.24 -7.53 8.46
N LEU A 183 18.19 -7.95 7.19
CA LEU A 183 19.30 -7.82 6.27
C LEU A 183 19.20 -6.45 5.59
N ASN A 184 20.29 -5.70 5.61
CA ASN A 184 20.41 -4.42 4.95
C ASN A 184 21.49 -4.51 3.88
N LEU A 185 21.12 -4.29 2.62
CA LEU A 185 22.04 -4.12 1.50
C LEU A 185 22.21 -2.62 1.25
N GLN A 186 23.45 -2.14 1.25
CA GLN A 186 23.81 -0.79 0.84
C GLN A 186 24.66 -0.88 -0.42
N SER A 187 24.25 -0.25 -1.52
CA SER A 187 25.01 -0.21 -2.77
C SER A 187 24.80 1.14 -3.46
N GLY A 188 25.86 1.94 -3.56
CA GLY A 188 25.77 3.33 -3.99
C GLY A 188 24.82 4.16 -3.09
N SER A 189 23.81 4.80 -3.69
CA SER A 189 22.76 5.56 -2.98
C SER A 189 21.56 4.70 -2.57
N GLN A 190 21.55 3.41 -2.91
CA GLN A 190 20.42 2.51 -2.66
C GLN A 190 20.65 1.72 -1.37
N SER A 191 19.63 1.70 -0.51
CA SER A 191 19.58 0.90 0.71
C SER A 191 18.29 0.07 0.71
N VAL A 192 18.42 -1.25 0.78
CA VAL A 192 17.29 -2.18 0.76
C VAL A 192 17.30 -3.02 2.02
N ASN A 193 16.15 -3.10 2.70
CA ASN A 193 15.96 -3.92 3.90
C ASN A 193 15.13 -5.15 3.58
N VAL A 194 15.58 -6.31 4.04
CA VAL A 194 14.92 -7.61 3.87
C VAL A 194 14.70 -8.24 5.23
N ARG A 195 13.46 -8.65 5.53
CA ARG A 195 13.13 -9.35 6.78
C ARG A 195 13.58 -10.81 6.69
N LEU A 196 14.35 -11.27 7.67
CA LEU A 196 14.72 -12.67 7.85
C LEU A 196 14.01 -13.24 9.07
N LEU A 197 13.41 -14.42 8.96
CA LEU A 197 12.72 -15.10 10.04
C LEU A 197 13.47 -16.38 10.43
N LYS A 198 14.05 -16.39 11.64
CA LYS A 198 14.70 -17.57 12.22
C LYS A 198 13.74 -18.32 13.15
N GLN A 199 13.63 -19.63 12.98
CA GLN A 199 12.77 -20.53 13.75
C GLN A 199 13.55 -21.71 14.33
#